data_AF-A0A6L8NBV5-F1
#
_entry.id   AF-A0A6L8NBV5-F1
#
_cell.length_a   1.000
_cell.length_b   1.000
_cell.length_c   1.000
_cell.angle_alpha   90.00
_cell.angle_beta   90.00
_cell.angle_gamma   90.00
#
_symmetry.space_group_name_H-M   'P 1'
#
loop_
_entity.id
_entity.type
_entity.pdbx_description
1 polymer ?
#
loop_
_entity_poly.entity_id
_entity_poly.type
_entity_poly.pdbx_seq_one_letter_code
_entity_poly.pdbx_strand_id
1 'polypeptide(L)'
;MTSATAARPPVSRPTAVREPSPTWAAVFLPGALPREGRVAFWAPDGDPPHGASDTLTVVGPAPTSADGPPGIRSRTVPALLLPVADALPSLIRARGL
;
A
#
# COMPACT_ATOMS: atom_id res chain seq x y z
N MET A 1 35.43 34.95 3.69
CA MET A 1 34.21 34.62 4.45
C MET A 1 33.05 34.77 3.47
N THR A 2 32.68 33.69 2.78
CA THR A 2 31.69 33.72 1.68
C THR A 2 30.68 32.62 1.94
N SER A 3 29.47 33.01 2.35
CA SER A 3 28.35 32.08 2.56
C SER A 3 27.71 31.74 1.22
N ALA A 4 27.73 30.46 0.84
CA ALA A 4 27.01 29.95 -0.32
C ALA A 4 25.56 29.66 0.09
N THR A 5 24.60 30.36 -0.53
CA THR A 5 23.18 30.05 -0.37
C THR A 5 22.89 28.77 -1.16
N ALA A 6 22.46 27.70 -0.47
CA ALA A 6 22.08 26.46 -1.13
C ALA A 6 20.67 26.63 -1.71
N ALA A 7 20.55 26.51 -3.03
CA ALA A 7 19.28 26.54 -3.73
C ALA A 7 18.36 25.41 -3.21
N ARG A 8 17.13 25.78 -2.83
CA ARG A 8 16.10 24.83 -2.38
C ARG A 8 15.81 23.82 -3.51
N PRO A 9 15.93 22.51 -3.28
CA PRO A 9 15.64 21.51 -4.30
C PRO A 9 14.16 21.60 -4.74
N PRO A 10 13.85 21.30 -6.01
CA PRO A 10 12.49 21.35 -6.51
C PRO A 10 11.60 20.37 -5.74
N VAL A 11 10.46 20.87 -5.26
CA VAL A 11 9.43 20.03 -4.65
C VAL A 11 8.85 19.17 -5.78
N SER A 12 9.05 17.85 -5.74
CA SER A 12 8.48 16.93 -6.73
C SER A 12 6.97 17.13 -6.81
N ARG A 13 6.45 17.33 -8.04
CA ARG A 13 5.01 17.36 -8.31
C ARG A 13 4.37 16.08 -7.76
N PRO A 14 3.19 16.13 -7.11
CA PRO A 14 2.47 14.91 -6.79
C PRO A 14 2.18 14.18 -8.11
N THR A 15 2.82 13.02 -8.29
CA THR A 15 2.45 12.04 -9.29
C THR A 15 0.97 11.71 -9.13
N ALA A 16 0.26 11.47 -10.23
CA ALA A 16 -1.18 11.21 -10.27
C ALA A 16 -1.64 10.44 -9.02
N VAL A 17 -2.59 11.03 -8.28
CA VAL A 17 -3.01 10.55 -6.96
C VAL A 17 -3.47 9.10 -7.12
N ARG A 18 -2.66 8.18 -6.61
CA ARG A 18 -3.05 6.76 -6.50
C ARG A 18 -3.95 6.66 -5.30
N GLU A 19 -5.24 6.80 -5.54
CA GLU A 19 -6.24 6.69 -4.48
C GLU A 19 -6.52 5.21 -4.18
N PRO A 20 -6.16 4.72 -2.99
CA PRO A 20 -6.55 3.41 -2.52
C PRO A 20 -8.08 3.34 -2.37
N SER A 21 -8.67 2.24 -2.83
CA SER A 21 -10.08 1.95 -2.58
C SER A 21 -10.31 1.58 -1.12
N PRO A 22 -11.42 2.01 -0.49
CA PRO A 22 -11.79 1.59 0.87
C PRO A 22 -12.10 0.08 0.99
N THR A 23 -12.32 -0.61 -0.14
CA THR A 23 -12.51 -2.08 -0.17
C THR A 23 -11.21 -2.87 -0.21
N TRP A 24 -10.06 -2.22 -0.34
CA TRP A 24 -8.78 -2.90 -0.39
C TRP A 24 -8.27 -3.25 1.00
N ALA A 25 -7.56 -4.36 1.07
CA ALA A 25 -6.84 -4.74 2.27
C ALA A 25 -5.55 -3.91 2.37
N ALA A 26 -5.14 -3.63 3.61
CA ALA A 26 -3.95 -2.84 3.91
C ALA A 26 -3.13 -3.47 5.04
N VAL A 27 -1.80 -3.40 4.92
CA VAL A 27 -0.87 -3.84 5.96
C VAL A 27 0.28 -2.86 6.13
N PHE A 28 0.70 -2.61 7.36
CA PHE A 28 1.88 -1.81 7.67
C PHE A 28 3.15 -2.64 7.49
N LEU A 29 4.12 -2.08 6.78
CA LEU A 29 5.44 -2.64 6.55
C LEU A 29 6.46 -1.77 7.29
N PRO A 30 7.09 -2.28 8.36
CA PRO A 30 8.08 -1.51 9.10
C PRO A 30 9.32 -1.23 8.24
N GLY A 31 9.79 0.02 8.30
CA GLY A 31 11.09 0.43 7.76
C GLY A 31 12.18 0.34 8.81
N ALA A 32 13.44 0.57 8.42
CA ALA A 32 14.55 0.65 9.36
C ALA A 32 14.38 1.82 10.33
N LEU A 33 13.78 2.92 9.87
CA LEU A 33 13.37 4.05 10.69
C LEU A 33 11.84 4.17 10.74
N PRO A 34 11.26 4.71 11.83
CA PRO A 34 9.81 4.85 11.94
C PRO A 34 9.16 5.60 10.75
N ARG A 35 9.83 6.65 10.25
CA ARG A 35 9.37 7.46 9.11
C ARG A 35 9.51 6.79 7.74
N GLU A 36 10.27 5.69 7.68
CA GLU A 36 10.47 4.89 6.46
C GLU A 36 9.45 3.76 6.32
N GLY A 37 8.59 3.57 7.33
CA GLY A 37 7.48 2.63 7.27
C GLY A 37 6.56 2.94 6.08
N ARG A 38 5.98 1.87 5.52
CA ARG A 38 5.06 1.94 4.38
C ARG A 38 3.76 1.23 4.71
N VAL A 39 2.72 1.53 3.94
CA VAL A 39 1.49 0.76 3.91
C VAL A 39 1.36 0.15 2.53
N ALA A 40 1.15 -1.15 2.48
CA ALA A 40 0.87 -1.86 1.26
C ALA A 40 -0.62 -2.13 1.14
N PHE A 41 -1.18 -1.80 -0.02
CA PHE A 41 -2.58 -2.01 -0.37
C PHE A 41 -2.70 -3.06 -1.47
N TRP A 42 -3.66 -3.96 -1.34
CA TRP A 42 -3.99 -4.94 -2.39
C TRP A 42 -5.49 -5.21 -2.44
N ALA A 43 -5.98 -5.59 -3.61
CA ALA A 43 -7.35 -6.08 -3.77
C ALA A 43 -7.41 -7.57 -3.36
N PRO A 44 -8.20 -7.95 -2.34
CA PRO A 44 -8.31 -9.34 -1.91
C PRO A 44 -9.03 -10.23 -2.93
N ASP A 45 -9.97 -9.68 -3.70
CA ASP A 45 -10.89 -10.45 -4.55
C ASP A 45 -10.88 -10.03 -6.03
N GLY A 46 -9.99 -9.12 -6.44
CA GLY A 46 -10.16 -8.43 -7.73
C GLY A 46 -8.90 -7.90 -8.37
N ASP A 47 -9.11 -6.94 -9.28
CA ASP A 47 -8.07 -6.38 -10.12
C ASP A 47 -6.96 -5.69 -9.32
N PRO A 48 -5.71 -5.80 -9.79
CA PRO A 48 -4.57 -5.23 -9.09
C PRO A 48 -4.68 -3.70 -8.98
N PRO A 49 -4.26 -3.12 -7.84
CA PRO A 49 -4.21 -1.67 -7.67
C PRO A 49 -3.49 -1.01 -8.84
N HIS A 50 -4.06 0.07 -9.39
CA HIS A 50 -3.40 0.79 -10.46
C HIS A 50 -2.01 1.25 -10.02
N GLY A 51 -1.03 0.69 -10.73
CA GLY A 51 0.39 0.91 -10.54
C GLY A 51 0.99 0.22 -9.31
N ALA A 52 0.40 -0.86 -8.81
CA ALA A 52 1.12 -1.78 -7.94
C ALA A 52 2.58 -1.94 -8.42
N SER A 53 3.52 -1.56 -7.57
CA SER A 53 4.95 -1.49 -7.92
C SER A 53 5.74 -2.63 -7.30
N ASP A 54 5.07 -3.44 -6.48
CA ASP A 54 5.66 -4.54 -5.73
C ASP A 54 4.65 -5.69 -5.59
N THR A 55 5.08 -6.79 -4.99
CA THR A 55 4.23 -7.93 -4.68
C THR A 55 4.30 -8.29 -3.20
N LEU A 56 3.17 -8.77 -2.67
CA LEU A 56 3.09 -9.30 -1.31
C LEU A 56 2.69 -10.77 -1.34
N THR A 57 3.30 -11.55 -0.46
CA THR A 57 2.81 -12.88 -0.14
C THR A 57 1.81 -12.76 1.00
N VAL A 58 0.55 -13.10 0.73
CA VAL A 58 -0.53 -13.05 1.71
C VAL A 58 -1.06 -14.46 1.96
N VAL A 59 -1.33 -14.76 3.23
CA VAL A 59 -1.94 -16.02 3.66
C VAL A 59 -3.38 -15.74 4.04
N GLY A 60 -4.31 -16.47 3.42
CA GLY A 60 -5.73 -16.25 3.65
C GLY A 60 -6.59 -17.44 3.26
N PRO A 61 -7.92 -17.30 3.38
CA PRO A 61 -8.86 -18.32 2.95
C PRO A 61 -8.67 -18.65 1.48
N ALA A 62 -8.59 -19.95 1.17
CA ALA A 62 -8.69 -20.44 -0.18
C ALA A 62 -10.14 -20.32 -0.65
N PRO A 63 -10.39 -20.10 -1.96
CA PRO A 63 -11.73 -20.23 -2.51
C PRO A 63 -12.27 -21.63 -2.18
N THR A 64 -13.49 -21.69 -1.66
CA THR A 64 -14.13 -22.96 -1.29
C THR A 64 -14.26 -23.83 -2.54
N SER A 65 -13.56 -24.97 -2.58
CA SER A 65 -13.84 -26.02 -3.56
C SER A 65 -15.16 -26.70 -3.19
N ALA A 66 -15.89 -27.17 -4.21
CA ALA A 66 -17.20 -27.82 -4.03
C ALA A 66 -17.19 -29.02 -3.05
N ASP A 67 -16.03 -29.65 -2.85
CA ASP A 67 -15.91 -30.94 -2.15
C ASP A 67 -15.21 -30.87 -0.78
N GLY A 68 -15.05 -29.70 -0.15
CA GLY A 68 -14.37 -29.64 1.14
C GLY A 68 -14.45 -28.33 1.93
N PRO A 69 -14.07 -28.36 3.22
CA PRO A 69 -14.05 -27.17 4.06
C PRO A 69 -13.05 -26.13 3.51
N PRO A 70 -13.29 -24.83 3.74
CA PRO A 70 -12.39 -23.78 3.28
C PRO A 70 -10.99 -23.96 3.89
N GLY A 71 -9.98 -24.06 3.02
CA GLY A 71 -8.58 -24.20 3.42
C GLY A 71 -7.89 -22.84 3.61
N ILE A 72 -6.66 -22.86 4.13
CA ILE A 72 -5.77 -21.69 4.15
C ILE A 72 -4.69 -21.90 3.09
N ARG A 73 -4.44 -20.88 2.26
CA ARG A 73 -3.41 -20.91 1.20
C ARG A 73 -2.63 -19.60 1.17
N SER A 74 -1.38 -19.72 0.74
CA SER A 74 -0.53 -18.57 0.43
C SER A 74 -0.72 -18.18 -1.03
N ARG A 75 -0.78 -16.87 -1.32
CA ARG A 75 -0.81 -16.33 -2.68
C ARG A 75 0.03 -15.06 -2.79
N THR A 76 0.63 -14.85 -3.96
CA THR A 76 1.34 -13.62 -4.30
C THR A 76 0.37 -12.65 -4.96
N VAL A 77 0.24 -11.44 -4.42
CA VAL A 77 -0.66 -10.40 -4.92
C VAL A 77 0.12 -9.14 -5.29
N PRO A 78 -0.24 -8.43 -6.38
CA PRO A 78 0.30 -7.11 -6.66
C PRO A 78 -0.11 -6.13 -5.56
N ALA A 79 0.84 -5.33 -5.11
CA ALA A 79 0.65 -4.38 -4.02
C ALA A 79 1.09 -2.97 -4.42
N LEU A 80 0.27 -2.00 -4.02
CA LEU A 80 0.60 -0.58 -4.04
C LEU A 80 1.23 -0.20 -2.70
N LEU A 81 2.50 0.21 -2.71
CA LEU A 81 3.22 0.65 -1.52
C LEU A 81 3.24 2.17 -1.45
N LEU A 82 2.71 2.73 -0.36
CA LEU A 82 2.73 4.15 -0.07
C LEU A 82 3.49 4.41 1.24
N PRO A 83 4.25 5.52 1.36
CA PRO A 83 4.67 6.03 2.66
C PRO A 83 3.46 6.20 3.58
N VAL A 84 3.65 6.02 4.90
CA VAL A 84 2.56 6.19 5.88
C VAL A 84 1.85 7.53 5.73
N ALA A 85 2.59 8.62 5.50
CA ALA A 85 2.03 9.95 5.32
C ALA A 85 1.02 10.02 4.16
N ASP A 86 1.30 9.33 3.06
CA ASP A 86 0.45 9.33 1.87
C ASP A 86 -0.71 8.33 1.99
N ALA A 87 -0.57 7.30 2.83
CA ALA A 87 -1.60 6.30 3.07
C ALA A 87 -2.71 6.78 4.03
N LEU A 88 -2.38 7.68 4.97
CA LEU A 88 -3.28 8.13 6.03
C LEU A 88 -4.63 8.69 5.53
N PRO A 89 -4.68 9.60 4.54
CA PRO A 89 -5.97 10.15 4.06
C PRO A 89 -6.95 9.06 3.62
N SER A 90 -6.44 8.01 2.97
CA SER A 90 -7.21 6.89 2.45
C SER A 90 -7.71 5.97 3.57
N LEU A 91 -6.87 5.71 4.57
CA LEU A 91 -7.23 4.91 5.75
C LEU A 91 -8.29 5.63 6.60
N ILE A 92 -8.18 6.95 6.73
CA ILE A 92 -9.18 7.80 7.42
C ILE A 92 -10.52 7.73 6.68
N ARG A 93 -10.52 7.91 5.36
CA ARG A 93 -11.72 7.76 4.52
C ARG A 93 -12.35 6.37 4.65
N ALA A 94 -11.54 5.30 4.66
CA ALA A 94 -12.03 3.93 4.82
C ALA A 94 -12.67 3.65 6.19
N ARG A 95 -12.18 4.30 7.26
CA ARG A 95 -12.81 4.27 8.59
C ARG A 95 -14.15 5.03 8.62
N GLY A 96 -14.34 6.00 7.72
CA GLY A 96 -15.46 6.95 7.76
C GLY A 96 -15.24 8.10 8.75
N LEU A 97 -13.99 8.56 8.90
CA LEU A 97 -13.63 9.80 9.62
C LEU A 97 -13.47 10.99 8.70
#